data_AF-G9AYK3-F1
#
_entry.id   AF-G9AYK3-F1
#
_cell.length_a   1.000
_cell.length_b   1.000
_cell.length_c   1.000
_cell.angle_alpha   90.00
_cell.angle_beta   90.00
_cell.angle_gamma   90.00
#
_symmetry.space_group_name_H-M   'P 1'
#
loop_
_entity.id
_entity.type
_entity.pdbx_description
1 polymer ?
#
loop_
_entity_poly.entity_id
_entity_poly.type
_entity_poly.pdbx_seq_one_letter_code
_entity_poly.pdbx_strand_id
1 'polypeptide(L)'
;MASEKVETVIAGSYIEMEREGEDSKSAKGKFSSFFWHGGSAYDAWFSCASNQVAQVLLTLPYSFSQLGMLSGILFQLFYGLMGSWTAYLITVLYVEYRTRKEREKVDFRNHVIQWFEVLDGLLGKHWRNIGLFFNCTFLLFGSVIQLIACASNIHYINDNLDKRTWTYIFGACCATTVFIPSFHNYRIWSFVGLMMTTYTAWYLTIASLIHGQVEGVKHSGPTKMVLYFTGATNILYTFGGHAVTVEIMHAMWKPQKFKVIYLMATLYVLTLTLPSASAVYWAFGDMLLTHANAFSLLPRTGFRDSAVILMLIHQFITFGFACTPLYFVWEKLIGAHNTKSIFKRALARLPVVIPIWFLAIIFPFFGPINSTVGSLLVSFTVYIIPALAHMVTFAPAAARENAVERPPKCLGGWAGLYSMNSFVVVWVLIVGFGFGGWASMLNFIQQVDTFGLFTKCYQCPPHKG
;
A
#
# COMPACT_ATOMS: atom_id res chain seq x y z
N MET A 1 7.43 -35.12 -18.39
CA MET A 1 8.80 -34.82 -18.85
C MET A 1 9.12 -33.33 -18.96
N ALA A 2 8.32 -32.47 -19.60
CA ALA A 2 8.62 -31.02 -19.66
C ALA A 2 8.41 -30.27 -18.32
N SER A 3 7.34 -30.58 -17.58
CA SER A 3 7.05 -29.99 -16.25
C SER A 3 8.14 -30.34 -15.20
N GLU A 4 8.60 -31.58 -15.23
CA GLU A 4 9.59 -32.13 -14.29
C GLU A 4 11.00 -31.57 -14.53
N LYS A 5 11.34 -31.30 -15.81
CA LYS A 5 12.58 -30.59 -16.19
C LYS A 5 12.57 -29.11 -15.79
N VAL A 6 11.40 -28.46 -15.81
CA VAL A 6 11.26 -27.07 -15.37
C VAL A 6 11.37 -26.98 -13.84
N GLU A 7 10.75 -27.90 -13.09
CA GLU A 7 10.91 -27.96 -11.63
C GLU A 7 12.35 -28.25 -11.19
N THR A 8 13.08 -29.12 -11.89
CA THR A 8 14.48 -29.43 -11.56
C THR A 8 15.45 -28.30 -11.88
N VAL A 9 15.26 -27.55 -12.97
CA VAL A 9 16.08 -26.37 -13.29
C VAL A 9 15.80 -25.22 -12.31
N ILE A 10 14.53 -25.00 -11.98
CA ILE A 10 14.12 -24.00 -10.99
C ILE A 10 14.66 -24.37 -9.60
N ALA A 11 14.53 -25.63 -9.17
CA ALA A 11 15.11 -26.13 -7.93
C ALA A 11 16.64 -26.04 -7.91
N GLY A 12 17.32 -26.31 -9.03
CA GLY A 12 18.77 -26.17 -9.17
C GLY A 12 19.26 -24.74 -8.94
N SER A 13 18.59 -23.74 -9.50
CA SER A 13 18.92 -22.32 -9.27
C SER A 13 18.66 -21.85 -7.84
N TYR A 14 17.64 -22.43 -7.17
CA TYR A 14 17.36 -22.15 -5.76
C TYR A 14 18.38 -22.78 -4.82
N ILE A 15 18.88 -23.98 -5.14
CA ILE A 15 19.90 -24.68 -4.36
C ILE A 15 21.26 -24.00 -4.52
N GLU A 16 21.60 -23.45 -5.69
CA GLU A 16 22.81 -22.64 -5.87
C GLU A 16 22.79 -21.35 -5.05
N MET A 17 21.63 -20.67 -4.96
CA MET A 17 21.46 -19.50 -4.07
C MET A 17 21.48 -19.87 -2.58
N GLU A 18 20.96 -21.05 -2.19
CA GLU A 18 21.03 -21.55 -0.81
C GLU A 18 22.48 -21.95 -0.42
N ARG A 19 23.26 -22.56 -1.32
CA ARG A 19 24.65 -22.99 -1.09
C ARG A 19 25.64 -21.83 -0.93
N GLU A 20 25.58 -20.80 -1.77
CA GLU A 20 26.51 -19.66 -1.67
C GLU A 20 26.27 -18.80 -0.41
N GLY A 21 25.09 -18.92 0.22
CA GLY A 21 24.78 -18.27 1.51
C GLY A 21 25.42 -18.95 2.73
N GLU A 22 25.79 -20.23 2.62
CA GLU A 22 26.42 -21.00 3.71
C GLU A 22 27.95 -20.89 3.72
N ASP A 23 28.58 -20.61 2.57
CA ASP A 23 30.06 -20.62 2.42
C ASP A 23 30.77 -19.39 3.01
N SER A 24 30.06 -18.53 3.74
CA SER A 24 30.71 -17.56 4.61
C SER A 24 30.01 -17.47 5.97
N LYS A 25 30.63 -18.01 7.05
CA LYS A 25 30.99 -17.22 8.26
C LYS A 25 31.34 -18.02 9.52
N SER A 26 32.31 -17.43 10.23
CA SER A 26 32.62 -17.57 11.67
C SER A 26 31.49 -17.05 12.59
N ALA A 27 31.48 -17.43 13.87
CA ALA A 27 30.39 -17.29 14.84
C ALA A 27 29.82 -15.86 15.05
N LYS A 28 30.59 -14.77 14.87
CA LYS A 28 30.06 -13.38 14.88
C LYS A 28 29.16 -13.08 13.67
N GLY A 29 29.29 -13.86 12.60
CA GLY A 29 28.50 -13.73 11.38
C GLY A 29 27.11 -14.36 11.47
N LYS A 30 26.82 -15.24 12.45
CA LYS A 30 25.50 -15.89 12.55
C LYS A 30 24.40 -14.94 13.00
N PHE A 31 24.65 -14.09 14.01
CA PHE A 31 23.70 -13.07 14.45
C PHE A 31 23.51 -11.97 13.38
N SER A 32 24.60 -11.59 12.70
CA SER A 32 24.55 -10.71 11.53
C SER A 32 23.93 -11.38 10.28
N SER A 33 23.93 -12.70 10.13
CA SER A 33 23.20 -13.35 9.02
C SER A 33 21.71 -13.44 9.33
N PHE A 34 21.35 -13.75 10.58
CA PHE A 34 19.97 -13.94 11.00
C PHE A 34 19.12 -12.67 10.90
N PHE A 35 19.70 -11.50 11.23
CA PHE A 35 19.02 -10.21 11.10
C PHE A 35 19.17 -9.56 9.71
N TRP A 36 20.18 -9.95 8.92
CA TRP A 36 20.58 -9.16 7.74
C TRP A 36 20.58 -9.92 6.41
N HIS A 37 20.48 -11.25 6.38
CA HIS A 37 20.17 -12.01 5.16
C HIS A 37 18.65 -12.18 5.08
N GLY A 38 18.01 -11.33 4.28
CA GLY A 38 16.57 -11.35 4.02
C GLY A 38 16.21 -12.17 2.78
N GLY A 39 14.93 -12.49 2.66
CA GLY A 39 14.36 -13.24 1.53
C GLY A 39 13.51 -14.43 1.95
N SER A 40 13.39 -14.64 3.26
CA SER A 40 12.51 -15.66 3.83
C SER A 40 11.03 -15.30 3.60
N ALA A 41 10.17 -16.31 3.72
CA ALA A 41 8.71 -16.09 3.69
C ALA A 41 8.23 -15.14 4.79
N TYR A 42 8.89 -15.12 5.95
CA TYR A 42 8.57 -14.23 7.05
C TYR A 42 8.91 -12.77 6.73
N ASP A 43 10.05 -12.51 6.09
CA ASP A 43 10.44 -11.14 5.71
C ASP A 43 9.43 -10.54 4.72
N ALA A 44 8.99 -11.35 3.74
CA ALA A 44 7.95 -10.97 2.81
C ALA A 44 6.61 -10.75 3.53
N TRP A 45 6.25 -11.62 4.47
CA TRP A 45 5.03 -11.47 5.26
C TRP A 45 5.02 -10.18 6.09
N PHE A 46 6.10 -9.88 6.82
CA PHE A 46 6.23 -8.64 7.59
C PHE A 46 6.11 -7.41 6.70
N SER A 47 6.77 -7.43 5.54
CA SER A 47 6.73 -6.31 4.59
C SER A 47 5.34 -6.12 3.99
N CYS A 48 4.68 -7.21 3.59
CA CYS A 48 3.31 -7.17 3.07
C CYS A 48 2.30 -6.70 4.13
N ALA A 49 2.41 -7.19 5.37
CA ALA A 49 1.51 -6.83 6.45
C ALA A 49 1.69 -5.36 6.84
N SER A 50 2.94 -4.90 7.03
CA SER A 50 3.21 -3.50 7.37
C SER A 50 2.84 -2.52 6.24
N ASN A 51 2.99 -2.91 4.97
CA ASN A 51 2.64 -2.04 3.86
C ASN A 51 1.11 -1.94 3.64
N GLN A 52 0.36 -3.01 3.95
CA GLN A 52 -1.10 -3.00 3.92
C GLN A 52 -1.70 -2.22 5.10
N VAL A 53 -1.12 -2.35 6.30
CA VAL A 53 -1.57 -1.60 7.48
C VAL A 53 -0.79 -0.30 7.59
N ALA A 54 -1.28 0.74 6.93
CA ALA A 54 -0.71 2.08 7.02
C ALA A 54 -1.73 3.09 7.58
N GLN A 55 -1.60 4.34 7.16
CA GLN A 55 -2.50 5.45 7.46
C GLN A 55 -4.00 5.10 7.38
N VAL A 56 -4.38 4.15 6.51
CA VAL A 56 -5.77 3.74 6.30
C VAL A 56 -6.44 3.22 7.57
N LEU A 57 -5.69 2.59 8.49
CA LEU A 57 -6.18 2.15 9.79
C LEU A 57 -6.94 3.27 10.54
N LEU A 58 -6.48 4.53 10.42
CA LEU A 58 -7.08 5.68 11.08
C LEU A 58 -8.34 6.21 10.37
N THR A 59 -8.55 5.84 9.10
CA THR A 59 -9.68 6.30 8.27
C THR A 59 -10.74 5.23 8.04
N LEU A 60 -10.48 3.98 8.42
CA LEU A 60 -11.46 2.91 8.29
C LEU A 60 -12.72 3.12 9.15
N PRO A 61 -12.64 3.61 10.41
CA PRO A 61 -13.83 3.98 11.16
C PRO A 61 -14.69 5.02 10.44
N TYR A 62 -14.05 6.02 9.81
CA TYR A 62 -14.73 7.01 8.97
C TYR A 62 -15.45 6.34 7.80
N SER A 63 -14.80 5.39 7.13
CA SER A 63 -15.42 4.63 6.03
C SER A 63 -16.63 3.81 6.51
N PHE A 64 -16.57 3.25 7.72
CA PHE A 64 -17.68 2.53 8.34
C PHE A 64 -18.85 3.47 8.67
N SER A 65 -18.59 4.71 9.06
CA SER A 65 -19.65 5.72 9.23
C SER A 65 -20.33 6.12 7.92
N GLN A 66 -19.62 6.03 6.79
CA GLN A 66 -20.17 6.30 5.46
C GLN A 66 -20.97 5.12 4.88
N LEU A 67 -20.54 3.89 5.15
CA LEU A 67 -21.08 2.65 4.58
C LEU A 67 -22.11 1.96 5.49
N GLY A 68 -22.06 2.24 6.79
CA GLY A 68 -22.65 1.39 7.83
C GLY A 68 -21.81 0.15 8.14
N MET A 69 -22.08 -0.46 9.30
CA MET A 69 -21.29 -1.58 9.85
C MET A 69 -21.25 -2.78 8.89
N LEU A 70 -22.42 -3.26 8.49
CA LEU A 70 -22.54 -4.46 7.65
C LEU A 70 -21.82 -4.28 6.32
N SER A 71 -22.10 -3.18 5.62
CA SER A 71 -21.45 -2.90 4.34
C SER A 71 -19.94 -2.69 4.50
N GLY A 72 -19.49 -2.03 5.58
CA GLY A 72 -18.07 -1.85 5.88
C GLY A 72 -17.34 -3.18 6.06
N ILE A 73 -17.92 -4.13 6.80
CA ILE A 73 -17.35 -5.48 6.99
C ILE A 73 -17.31 -6.24 5.67
N LEU A 74 -18.43 -6.26 4.93
CA LEU A 74 -18.50 -6.97 3.65
C LEU A 74 -17.49 -6.43 2.63
N PHE A 75 -17.35 -5.11 2.51
CA PHE A 75 -16.38 -4.51 1.61
C PHE A 75 -14.93 -4.77 2.04
N GLN A 76 -14.62 -4.79 3.35
CA GLN A 76 -13.27 -5.13 3.80
C GLN A 76 -12.90 -6.57 3.42
N LEU A 77 -13.80 -7.52 3.67
CA LEU A 77 -13.58 -8.93 3.31
C LEU A 77 -13.46 -9.09 1.78
N PHE A 78 -14.38 -8.46 1.04
CA PHE A 78 -14.42 -8.54 -0.40
C PHE A 78 -13.17 -7.94 -1.07
N TYR A 79 -12.77 -6.72 -0.71
CA TYR A 79 -11.57 -6.09 -1.28
C TYR A 79 -10.26 -6.69 -0.77
N GLY A 80 -10.25 -7.28 0.43
CA GLY A 80 -9.11 -8.07 0.92
C GLY A 80 -8.90 -9.34 0.08
N LEU A 81 -9.97 -10.08 -0.20
CA LEU A 81 -9.92 -11.26 -1.08
C LEU A 81 -9.56 -10.89 -2.51
N MET A 82 -10.16 -9.82 -3.05
CA MET A 82 -9.87 -9.32 -4.39
C MET A 82 -8.42 -8.80 -4.51
N GLY A 83 -7.89 -8.14 -3.48
CA GLY A 83 -6.50 -7.73 -3.39
C GLY A 83 -5.55 -8.92 -3.35
N SER A 84 -5.91 -9.96 -2.61
CA SER A 84 -5.15 -11.23 -2.59
C SER A 84 -5.18 -11.94 -3.95
N TRP A 85 -6.33 -11.92 -4.64
CA TRP A 85 -6.47 -12.47 -5.99
C TRP A 85 -5.55 -11.75 -6.99
N THR A 86 -5.52 -10.44 -6.97
CA THR A 86 -4.66 -9.66 -7.89
C THR A 86 -3.18 -9.79 -7.54
N ALA A 87 -2.82 -9.94 -6.26
CA ALA A 87 -1.46 -10.29 -5.85
C ALA A 87 -1.05 -11.68 -6.36
N TYR A 88 -1.98 -12.64 -6.37
CA TYR A 88 -1.79 -13.94 -7.03
C TYR A 88 -1.49 -13.78 -8.52
N LEU A 89 -2.26 -12.94 -9.25
CA LEU A 89 -2.00 -12.69 -10.68
C LEU A 89 -0.64 -12.04 -10.93
N ILE A 90 -0.25 -11.04 -10.12
CA ILE A 90 1.06 -10.41 -10.22
C ILE A 90 2.18 -11.43 -9.95
N THR A 91 1.99 -12.35 -9.00
CA THR A 91 2.95 -13.44 -8.72
C THR A 91 3.13 -14.33 -9.95
N VAL A 92 2.03 -14.76 -10.59
CA VAL A 92 2.08 -15.58 -11.81
C VAL A 92 2.79 -14.85 -12.94
N LEU A 93 2.44 -13.57 -13.18
CA LEU A 93 3.08 -12.75 -14.21
C LEU A 93 4.58 -12.56 -13.96
N TYR A 94 4.96 -12.30 -12.71
CA TYR A 94 6.37 -12.15 -12.33
C TYR A 94 7.17 -13.42 -12.58
N VAL A 95 6.66 -14.57 -12.13
CA VAL A 95 7.32 -15.88 -12.32
C VAL A 95 7.44 -16.19 -13.82
N GLU A 96 6.38 -15.95 -14.59
CA GLU A 96 6.38 -16.14 -16.04
C GLU A 96 7.45 -15.27 -16.73
N TYR A 97 7.50 -13.96 -16.41
CA TYR A 97 8.49 -13.04 -16.95
C TYR A 97 9.93 -13.48 -16.61
N ARG A 98 10.18 -13.75 -15.33
CA ARG A 98 11.51 -14.14 -14.85
C ARG A 98 11.99 -15.42 -15.53
N THR A 99 11.15 -16.45 -15.58
CA THR A 99 11.51 -17.73 -16.22
C THR A 99 11.75 -17.57 -17.73
N ARG A 100 11.00 -16.71 -18.43
CA ARG A 100 11.27 -16.41 -19.85
C ARG A 100 12.63 -15.75 -20.04
N LYS A 101 12.98 -14.78 -19.19
CA LYS A 101 14.26 -14.06 -19.26
C LYS A 101 15.47 -14.92 -18.85
N GLU A 102 15.31 -15.80 -17.87
CA GLU A 102 16.34 -16.77 -17.51
C GLU A 102 16.60 -17.77 -18.65
N ARG A 103 15.57 -18.18 -19.41
CA ARG A 103 15.75 -18.98 -20.64
C ARG A 103 16.52 -18.24 -21.73
N GLU A 104 16.42 -16.92 -21.77
CA GLU A 104 17.21 -16.03 -22.63
C GLU A 104 18.62 -15.72 -22.06
N LYS A 105 19.02 -16.38 -20.96
CA LYS A 105 20.32 -16.21 -20.27
C LYS A 105 20.55 -14.80 -19.68
N VAL A 106 19.47 -14.09 -19.32
CA VAL A 106 19.57 -12.83 -18.58
C VAL A 106 19.78 -13.12 -17.09
N ASP A 107 20.77 -12.48 -16.48
CA ASP A 107 21.04 -12.56 -15.03
C ASP A 107 20.48 -11.34 -14.30
N PHE A 108 19.86 -11.59 -13.14
CA PHE A 108 19.21 -10.58 -12.29
C PHE A 108 19.96 -10.33 -10.96
N ARG A 109 21.13 -10.93 -10.72
CA ARG A 109 21.88 -10.81 -9.44
C ARG A 109 22.08 -9.37 -8.94
N ASN A 110 22.26 -8.40 -9.83
CA ASN A 110 22.50 -6.99 -9.50
C ASN A 110 21.36 -6.06 -9.91
N HIS A 111 20.19 -6.59 -10.27
CA HIS A 111 19.09 -5.81 -10.82
C HIS A 111 17.76 -6.19 -10.19
N VAL A 112 17.15 -5.25 -9.46
CA VAL A 112 15.82 -5.44 -8.88
C VAL A 112 14.77 -5.26 -9.96
N ILE A 113 14.06 -6.35 -10.28
CA ILE A 113 12.95 -6.34 -11.23
C ILE A 113 11.81 -5.46 -10.66
N GLN A 114 11.28 -4.57 -11.50
CA GLN A 114 10.16 -3.69 -11.16
C GLN A 114 8.90 -4.05 -11.95
N TRP A 115 7.71 -3.63 -11.47
CA TRP A 115 6.44 -3.98 -12.11
C TRP A 115 6.34 -3.58 -13.59
N PHE A 116 6.81 -2.39 -13.95
CA PHE A 116 6.76 -1.93 -15.35
C PHE A 116 7.65 -2.76 -16.28
N GLU A 117 8.71 -3.39 -15.76
CA GLU A 117 9.60 -4.27 -16.54
C GLU A 117 8.93 -5.61 -16.84
N VAL A 118 8.18 -6.15 -15.87
CA VAL A 118 7.33 -7.33 -16.06
C VAL A 118 6.29 -7.06 -17.17
N LEU A 119 5.65 -5.88 -17.13
CA LEU A 119 4.71 -5.45 -18.17
C LEU A 119 5.38 -5.27 -19.54
N ASP A 120 6.57 -4.66 -19.60
CA ASP A 120 7.32 -4.50 -20.86
C ASP A 120 7.68 -5.86 -21.46
N GLY A 121 8.22 -6.76 -20.64
CA GLY A 121 8.70 -8.05 -21.09
C GLY A 121 7.62 -9.01 -21.56
N LEU A 122 6.41 -8.90 -21.01
CA LEU A 122 5.30 -9.79 -21.37
C LEU A 122 4.37 -9.20 -22.43
N LEU A 123 4.16 -7.87 -22.41
CA LEU A 123 3.11 -7.21 -23.18
C LEU A 123 3.61 -6.04 -24.05
N GLY A 124 4.87 -5.62 -23.87
CA GLY A 124 5.53 -4.59 -24.66
C GLY A 124 5.42 -3.15 -24.11
N LYS A 125 6.04 -2.23 -24.85
CA LYS A 125 6.31 -0.84 -24.42
C LYS A 125 5.07 -0.03 -24.03
N HIS A 126 3.91 -0.29 -24.65
CA HIS A 126 2.69 0.42 -24.33
C HIS A 126 2.22 0.11 -22.89
N TRP A 127 2.24 -1.17 -22.51
CA TRP A 127 1.91 -1.63 -21.17
C TRP A 127 2.92 -1.17 -20.12
N ARG A 128 4.21 -1.13 -20.48
CA ARG A 128 5.24 -0.51 -19.65
C ARG A 128 4.88 0.92 -19.28
N ASN A 129 4.55 1.75 -20.28
CA ASN A 129 4.28 3.17 -20.06
C ASN A 129 3.01 3.39 -19.21
N ILE A 130 1.95 2.60 -19.44
CA ILE A 130 0.74 2.61 -18.60
C ILE A 130 1.09 2.24 -17.17
N GLY A 131 1.82 1.13 -16.97
CA GLY A 131 2.23 0.67 -15.64
C GLY A 131 3.08 1.68 -14.91
N LEU A 132 4.04 2.32 -15.61
CA LEU A 132 4.89 3.36 -15.05
C LEU A 132 4.08 4.59 -14.65
N PHE A 133 3.19 5.08 -15.51
CA PHE A 133 2.34 6.25 -15.21
C PHE A 133 1.50 6.03 -13.95
N PHE A 134 0.75 4.93 -13.90
CA PHE A 134 -0.14 4.66 -12.77
C PHE A 134 0.63 4.37 -11.47
N ASN A 135 1.71 3.58 -11.54
CA ASN A 135 2.51 3.25 -10.36
C ASN A 135 3.23 4.49 -9.80
N CYS A 136 3.91 5.28 -10.64
CA CYS A 136 4.59 6.50 -10.19
C CYS A 136 3.59 7.54 -9.64
N THR A 137 2.43 7.71 -10.28
CA THR A 137 1.40 8.64 -9.79
C THR A 137 0.85 8.17 -8.45
N PHE A 138 0.58 6.87 -8.31
CA PHE A 138 0.12 6.27 -7.05
C PHE A 138 1.14 6.44 -5.92
N LEU A 139 2.42 6.17 -6.17
CA LEU A 139 3.48 6.36 -5.18
C LEU A 139 3.64 7.83 -4.78
N LEU A 140 3.53 8.76 -5.73
CA LEU A 140 3.61 10.20 -5.45
C LEU A 140 2.49 10.64 -4.50
N PHE A 141 1.24 10.29 -4.80
CA PHE A 141 0.12 10.62 -3.92
C PHE A 141 0.14 9.80 -2.62
N GLY A 142 0.66 8.58 -2.64
CA GLY A 142 0.93 7.80 -1.43
C GLY A 142 1.86 8.56 -0.48
N SER A 143 2.94 9.15 -0.99
CA SER A 143 3.84 10.00 -0.21
C SER A 143 3.16 11.28 0.30
N VAL A 144 2.29 11.91 -0.50
CA VAL A 144 1.48 13.06 -0.06
C VAL A 144 0.60 12.67 1.12
N ILE A 145 -0.10 11.53 1.04
CA ILE A 145 -0.97 11.02 2.09
C ILE A 145 -0.20 10.77 3.38
N GLN A 146 0.97 10.12 3.31
CA GLN A 146 1.79 9.89 4.51
C GLN A 146 2.28 11.20 5.13
N LEU A 147 2.64 12.21 4.34
CA LEU A 147 3.05 13.51 4.86
C LEU A 147 1.90 14.26 5.57
N ILE A 148 0.69 14.24 4.99
CA ILE A 148 -0.51 14.78 5.64
C ILE A 148 -0.80 14.00 6.93
N ALA A 149 -0.61 12.68 6.93
CA ALA A 149 -0.79 11.83 8.11
C ALA A 149 0.13 12.23 9.26
N CYS A 150 1.41 12.45 8.98
CA CYS A 150 2.37 12.89 9.97
C CYS A 150 1.91 14.19 10.64
N ALA A 151 1.56 15.20 9.82
CA ALA A 151 1.10 16.50 10.30
C ALA A 151 -0.22 16.42 11.09
N SER A 152 -1.16 15.57 10.65
CA SER A 152 -2.43 15.33 11.32
C SER A 152 -2.23 14.66 12.69
N ASN A 153 -1.36 13.66 12.79
CA ASN A 153 -1.11 12.92 14.02
C ASN A 153 -0.39 13.76 15.07
N ILE A 154 0.68 14.47 14.70
CA ILE A 154 1.40 15.32 15.67
C ILE A 154 0.51 16.45 16.22
N HIS A 155 -0.42 16.98 15.42
CA HIS A 155 -1.36 18.01 15.87
C HIS A 155 -2.27 17.52 17.01
N TYR A 156 -2.55 16.20 17.10
CA TYR A 156 -3.32 15.65 18.21
C TYR A 156 -2.55 15.58 19.53
N ILE A 157 -1.22 15.53 19.46
CA ILE A 157 -0.30 15.66 20.61
C ILE A 157 -0.11 17.13 20.96
N ASN A 158 0.18 17.96 19.96
CA ASN A 158 0.50 19.37 20.13
C ASN A 158 -0.29 20.22 19.13
N ASP A 159 -1.36 20.81 19.63
CA ASP A 159 -2.28 21.68 18.91
C ASP A 159 -1.87 23.16 18.90
N ASN A 160 -0.71 23.51 19.47
CA ASN A 160 -0.18 24.88 19.44
C ASN A 160 0.16 25.35 18.01
N LEU A 161 0.44 24.42 17.10
CA LEU A 161 0.66 24.70 15.69
C LEU A 161 -0.49 24.10 14.87
N ASP A 162 -0.94 24.85 13.86
CA ASP A 162 -1.92 24.36 12.91
C ASP A 162 -1.35 23.21 12.06
N LYS A 163 -2.24 22.35 11.53
CA LYS A 163 -1.84 21.17 10.74
C LYS A 163 -0.95 21.55 9.56
N ARG A 164 -1.20 22.69 8.89
CA ARG A 164 -0.38 23.15 7.75
C ARG A 164 1.03 23.54 8.20
N THR A 165 1.18 24.21 9.35
CA THR A 165 2.49 24.49 9.93
C THR A 165 3.25 23.21 10.27
N TRP A 166 2.57 22.21 10.84
CA TRP A 166 3.14 20.87 11.01
C TRP A 166 3.53 20.20 9.69
N THR A 167 2.77 20.41 8.61
CA THR A 167 3.13 19.93 7.26
C THR A 167 4.42 20.58 6.74
N TYR A 168 4.70 21.84 7.05
CA TYR A 168 6.02 22.44 6.73
C TYR A 168 7.15 21.73 7.49
N ILE A 169 6.99 21.53 8.79
CA ILE A 169 8.02 20.89 9.63
C ILE A 169 8.28 19.45 9.15
N PHE A 170 7.21 18.66 9.02
CA PHE A 170 7.35 17.26 8.58
C PHE A 170 7.77 17.15 7.12
N GLY A 171 7.46 18.12 6.27
CA GLY A 171 7.97 18.16 4.90
C GLY A 171 9.49 18.28 4.87
N ALA A 172 10.06 19.16 5.71
CA ALA A 172 11.50 19.27 5.88
C ALA A 172 12.12 17.98 6.47
N CYS A 173 11.48 17.40 7.49
CA CYS A 173 11.94 16.12 8.06
C CYS A 173 11.91 15.00 7.03
N CYS A 174 10.81 14.84 6.29
CA CYS A 174 10.65 13.81 5.26
C CYS A 174 11.57 14.05 4.06
N ALA A 175 11.93 15.29 3.75
CA ALA A 175 12.93 15.59 2.72
C ALA A 175 14.30 14.99 3.04
N THR A 176 14.64 14.76 4.32
CA THR A 176 15.90 14.08 4.68
C THR A 176 15.97 12.64 4.18
N THR A 177 14.85 12.02 3.78
CA THR A 177 14.84 10.69 3.18
C THR A 177 15.62 10.60 1.87
N VAL A 178 15.91 11.73 1.21
CA VAL A 178 16.77 11.76 0.02
C VAL A 178 18.17 11.20 0.29
N PHE A 179 18.64 11.26 1.53
CA PHE A 179 19.94 10.73 1.95
C PHE A 179 19.93 9.21 2.13
N ILE A 180 18.76 8.54 2.07
CA ILE A 180 18.67 7.10 2.24
C ILE A 180 19.14 6.43 0.94
N PRO A 181 20.34 5.81 0.89
CA PRO A 181 20.96 5.39 -0.37
C PRO A 181 20.20 4.22 -1.00
N SER A 182 19.74 3.29 -0.17
CA SER A 182 18.91 2.14 -0.48
C SER A 182 18.33 1.63 0.84
N PHE A 183 17.10 1.13 0.82
CA PHE A 183 16.48 0.49 1.97
C PHE A 183 16.91 -0.98 2.08
N HIS A 184 18.19 -1.29 1.89
CA HIS A 184 18.73 -2.64 1.97
C HIS A 184 18.39 -3.38 3.28
N ASN A 185 17.99 -2.64 4.33
CA ASN A 185 17.53 -3.14 5.62
C ASN A 185 16.01 -3.02 5.83
N TYR A 186 15.20 -3.22 4.78
CA TYR A 186 13.71 -3.19 4.84
C TYR A 186 13.15 -3.98 6.03
N ARG A 187 13.76 -5.13 6.37
CA ARG A 187 13.28 -6.05 7.40
C ARG A 187 13.02 -5.41 8.76
N ILE A 188 13.98 -4.64 9.28
CA ILE A 188 13.86 -4.04 10.62
C ILE A 188 12.74 -3.00 10.61
N TRP A 189 12.68 -2.18 9.56
CA TRP A 189 11.66 -1.14 9.42
C TRP A 189 10.25 -1.72 9.22
N SER A 190 10.10 -2.78 8.43
CA SER A 190 8.82 -3.50 8.27
C SER A 190 8.38 -4.18 9.58
N PHE A 191 9.30 -4.79 10.32
CA PHE A 191 9.00 -5.41 11.62
C PHE A 191 8.54 -4.38 12.66
N VAL A 192 9.31 -3.30 12.81
CA VAL A 192 8.96 -2.19 13.70
C VAL A 192 7.65 -1.55 13.25
N GLY A 193 7.46 -1.39 11.94
CA GLY A 193 6.22 -0.89 11.34
C GLY A 193 4.99 -1.72 11.73
N LEU A 194 5.11 -3.05 11.65
CA LEU A 194 4.05 -3.95 12.07
C LEU A 194 3.72 -3.84 13.56
N MET A 195 4.73 -3.77 14.42
CA MET A 195 4.51 -3.59 15.87
C MET A 195 3.78 -2.28 16.17
N MET A 196 4.18 -1.18 15.54
CA MET A 196 3.56 0.14 15.72
C MET A 196 2.08 0.11 15.32
N THR A 197 1.77 -0.48 14.16
CA THR A 197 0.40 -0.56 13.64
C THR A 197 -0.47 -1.54 14.42
N THR A 198 0.10 -2.65 14.90
CA THR A 198 -0.59 -3.58 15.81
C THR A 198 -1.00 -2.88 17.09
N TYR A 199 -0.06 -2.17 17.73
CA TYR A 199 -0.34 -1.43 18.95
C TYR A 199 -1.46 -0.42 18.72
N THR A 200 -1.36 0.38 17.66
CA THR A 200 -2.38 1.38 17.34
C THR A 200 -3.74 0.73 17.08
N ALA A 201 -3.82 -0.36 16.31
CA ALA A 201 -5.09 -1.01 15.99
C ALA A 201 -5.79 -1.59 17.24
N TRP A 202 -5.03 -2.27 18.10
CA TRP A 202 -5.56 -2.82 19.34
C TRP A 202 -5.89 -1.72 20.35
N TYR A 203 -5.10 -0.65 20.41
CA TYR A 203 -5.44 0.54 21.20
C TYR A 203 -6.79 1.13 20.75
N LEU A 204 -7.00 1.35 19.44
CA LEU A 204 -8.27 1.87 18.92
C LEU A 204 -9.45 0.97 19.32
N THR A 205 -9.26 -0.34 19.23
CA THR A 205 -10.29 -1.34 19.57
C THR A 205 -10.62 -1.28 21.06
N ILE A 206 -9.61 -1.46 21.92
CA ILE A 206 -9.78 -1.55 23.37
C ILE A 206 -10.26 -0.22 23.94
N ALA A 207 -9.67 0.90 23.54
CA ALA A 207 -10.05 2.22 24.04
C ALA A 207 -11.50 2.56 23.67
N SER A 208 -11.96 2.20 22.48
CA SER A 208 -13.37 2.45 22.07
C SER A 208 -14.35 1.57 22.85
N LEU A 209 -13.99 0.31 23.12
CA LEU A 209 -14.82 -0.59 23.93
C LEU A 209 -14.89 -0.13 25.39
N ILE A 210 -13.79 0.34 25.98
CA ILE A 210 -13.74 0.87 27.34
C ILE A 210 -14.50 2.20 27.43
N HIS A 211 -14.34 3.07 26.44
CA HIS A 211 -15.07 4.33 26.37
C HIS A 211 -16.58 4.11 26.31
N GLY A 212 -17.02 3.04 25.63
CA GLY A 212 -18.43 2.78 25.39
C GLY A 212 -19.02 3.71 24.33
N GLN A 213 -20.31 3.53 24.05
CA GLN A 213 -21.03 4.41 23.14
C GLN A 213 -21.19 5.80 23.75
N VAL A 214 -20.90 6.83 22.95
CA VAL A 214 -21.24 8.20 23.31
C VAL A 214 -22.76 8.30 23.51
N GLU A 215 -23.20 9.03 24.53
CA GLU A 215 -24.62 9.19 24.81
C GLU A 215 -25.37 9.76 23.60
N GLY A 216 -26.43 9.08 23.17
CA GLY A 216 -27.23 9.49 22.01
C GLY A 216 -26.52 9.36 20.65
N VAL A 217 -25.42 8.60 20.57
CA VAL A 217 -24.72 8.36 19.31
C VAL A 217 -25.66 7.79 18.25
N LYS A 218 -25.58 8.34 17.03
CA LYS A 218 -26.35 7.87 15.88
C LYS A 218 -25.47 7.02 14.98
N HIS A 219 -26.03 5.93 14.48
CA HIS A 219 -25.43 5.06 13.47
C HIS A 219 -26.32 5.05 12.24
N SER A 220 -26.36 6.18 11.52
CA SER A 220 -27.32 6.35 10.42
C SER A 220 -26.99 5.46 9.20
N GLY A 221 -25.76 4.94 9.12
CA GLY A 221 -25.30 4.18 7.98
C GLY A 221 -25.28 5.03 6.70
N PRO A 222 -25.46 4.43 5.52
CA PRO A 222 -25.35 5.17 4.27
C PRO A 222 -26.59 6.04 4.03
N THR A 223 -26.47 7.32 4.37
CA THR A 223 -27.54 8.32 4.17
C THR A 223 -27.52 8.96 2.79
N LYS A 224 -26.38 8.91 2.08
CA LYS A 224 -26.18 9.51 0.75
C LYS A 224 -25.34 8.60 -0.14
N MET A 225 -25.67 8.52 -1.41
CA MET A 225 -24.92 7.73 -2.41
C MET A 225 -23.45 8.16 -2.52
N VAL A 226 -23.18 9.47 -2.44
CA VAL A 226 -21.81 10.01 -2.46
C VAL A 226 -21.00 9.46 -1.27
N LEU A 227 -21.58 9.40 -0.06
CA LEU A 227 -20.90 8.83 1.10
C LEU A 227 -20.64 7.34 0.91
N TYR A 228 -21.64 6.60 0.44
CA TYR A 228 -21.53 5.15 0.23
C TYR A 228 -20.36 4.81 -0.71
N PHE A 229 -20.30 5.40 -1.90
CA PHE A 229 -19.24 5.10 -2.86
C PHE A 229 -17.88 5.69 -2.46
N THR A 230 -17.85 6.83 -1.76
CA THR A 230 -16.60 7.36 -1.17
C THR A 230 -16.02 6.40 -0.14
N GLY A 231 -16.86 5.88 0.76
CA GLY A 231 -16.45 4.91 1.79
C GLY A 231 -16.01 3.58 1.20
N ALA A 232 -16.75 3.06 0.21
CA ALA A 232 -16.38 1.82 -0.50
C ALA A 232 -14.99 1.95 -1.17
N THR A 233 -14.73 3.11 -1.76
CA THR A 233 -13.46 3.40 -2.44
C THR A 233 -12.31 3.58 -1.45
N ASN A 234 -12.56 4.17 -0.28
CA ASN A 234 -11.54 4.24 0.78
C ASN A 234 -11.18 2.84 1.31
N ILE A 235 -12.15 1.92 1.38
CA ILE A 235 -11.86 0.50 1.68
C ILE A 235 -11.08 -0.15 0.53
N LEU A 236 -11.43 0.11 -0.73
CA LEU A 236 -10.67 -0.35 -1.89
C LEU A 236 -9.19 0.13 -1.83
N TYR A 237 -8.95 1.37 -1.41
CA TYR A 237 -7.60 1.91 -1.17
C TYR A 237 -6.83 1.15 -0.07
N THR A 238 -7.50 0.60 0.94
CA THR A 238 -6.89 -0.13 2.07
C THR A 238 -5.99 -1.28 1.60
N PHE A 239 -6.36 -1.96 0.52
CA PHE A 239 -5.64 -3.11 0.00
C PHE A 239 -4.73 -2.76 -1.20
N GLY A 240 -4.38 -1.48 -1.36
CA GLY A 240 -3.61 -0.92 -2.48
C GLY A 240 -2.08 -1.14 -2.45
N GLY A 241 -1.58 -2.16 -1.76
CA GLY A 241 -0.14 -2.36 -1.51
C GLY A 241 0.70 -2.81 -2.71
N HIS A 242 0.09 -3.02 -3.88
CA HIS A 242 0.70 -3.76 -5.01
C HIS A 242 1.84 -3.03 -5.72
N ALA A 243 1.99 -1.72 -5.50
CA ALA A 243 3.00 -0.92 -6.18
C ALA A 243 4.45 -1.32 -5.86
N VAL A 244 4.67 -2.03 -4.74
CA VAL A 244 5.99 -2.52 -4.29
C VAL A 244 6.05 -4.06 -4.22
N THR A 245 4.99 -4.75 -4.66
CA THR A 245 4.87 -6.21 -4.54
C THR A 245 5.94 -6.94 -5.35
N VAL A 246 6.28 -6.46 -6.54
CA VAL A 246 7.27 -7.12 -7.41
C VAL A 246 8.66 -7.03 -6.80
N GLU A 247 9.02 -5.89 -6.23
CA GLU A 247 10.29 -5.68 -5.54
C GLU A 247 10.41 -6.61 -4.32
N ILE A 248 9.34 -6.75 -3.53
CA ILE A 248 9.31 -7.69 -2.39
C ILE A 248 9.44 -9.13 -2.89
N MET A 249 8.70 -9.52 -3.92
CA MET A 249 8.80 -10.85 -4.54
C MET A 249 10.19 -11.14 -5.06
N HIS A 250 10.83 -10.15 -5.69
CA HIS A 250 12.17 -10.30 -6.23
C HIS A 250 13.22 -10.52 -5.14
N ALA A 251 13.03 -9.89 -3.98
CA ALA A 251 13.89 -10.11 -2.82
C ALA A 251 13.69 -11.47 -2.13
N MET A 252 12.65 -12.25 -2.49
CA MET A 252 12.41 -13.56 -1.89
C MET A 252 13.29 -14.66 -2.47
N TRP A 253 13.67 -15.61 -1.62
CA TRP A 253 14.31 -16.86 -2.06
C TRP A 253 13.37 -17.72 -2.89
N LYS A 254 12.07 -17.75 -2.59
CA LYS A 254 11.06 -18.55 -3.33
C LYS A 254 9.85 -17.69 -3.71
N PRO A 255 9.96 -16.85 -4.76
CA PRO A 255 8.92 -15.89 -5.14
C PRO A 255 7.55 -16.52 -5.45
N GLN A 256 7.50 -17.78 -5.91
CA GLN A 256 6.24 -18.51 -6.17
C GLN A 256 5.34 -18.60 -4.93
N LYS A 257 5.93 -18.57 -3.72
CA LYS A 257 5.18 -18.62 -2.46
C LYS A 257 4.52 -17.29 -2.08
N PHE A 258 4.86 -16.19 -2.77
CA PHE A 258 4.36 -14.86 -2.41
C PHE A 258 2.84 -14.77 -2.39
N LYS A 259 2.15 -15.42 -3.35
CA LYS A 259 0.68 -15.46 -3.41
C LYS A 259 0.02 -15.94 -2.11
N VAL A 260 0.59 -16.93 -1.44
CA VAL A 260 0.09 -17.44 -0.15
C VAL A 260 0.49 -16.51 0.99
N ILE A 261 1.72 -16.00 0.97
CA ILE A 261 2.22 -15.07 1.99
C ILE A 261 1.39 -13.79 2.01
N TYR A 262 1.02 -13.26 0.84
CA TYR A 262 0.19 -12.07 0.72
C TYR A 262 -1.20 -12.32 1.31
N LEU A 263 -1.83 -13.46 0.99
CA LEU A 263 -3.11 -13.86 1.59
C LEU A 263 -3.01 -13.96 3.12
N MET A 264 -1.96 -14.57 3.66
CA MET A 264 -1.74 -14.66 5.11
C MET A 264 -1.51 -13.29 5.74
N ALA A 265 -0.83 -12.38 5.06
CA ALA A 265 -0.66 -11.00 5.50
C ALA A 265 -2.00 -10.25 5.50
N THR A 266 -2.83 -10.44 4.47
CA THR A 266 -4.19 -9.86 4.40
C THR A 266 -5.09 -10.40 5.50
N LEU A 267 -5.07 -11.71 5.80
CA LEU A 267 -5.82 -12.28 6.92
C LEU A 267 -5.42 -11.65 8.25
N TYR A 268 -4.13 -11.47 8.48
CA TYR A 268 -3.63 -10.76 9.65
C TYR A 268 -4.07 -9.30 9.68
N VAL A 269 -3.98 -8.57 8.55
CA VAL A 269 -4.45 -7.19 8.43
C VAL A 269 -5.92 -7.09 8.83
N LEU A 270 -6.76 -8.03 8.39
CA LEU A 270 -8.18 -8.07 8.77
C LEU A 270 -8.39 -8.19 10.28
N THR A 271 -7.51 -8.89 11.01
CA THR A 271 -7.56 -8.94 12.49
C THR A 271 -7.26 -7.61 13.16
N LEU A 272 -6.55 -6.70 12.47
CA LEU A 272 -6.29 -5.36 12.96
C LEU A 272 -7.38 -4.38 12.52
N THR A 273 -7.79 -4.47 11.26
CA THR A 273 -8.68 -3.47 10.62
C THR A 273 -10.15 -3.68 10.92
N LEU A 274 -10.65 -4.92 11.03
CA LEU A 274 -12.06 -5.15 11.34
C LEU A 274 -12.41 -4.79 12.79
N PRO A 275 -11.67 -5.24 13.82
CA PRO A 275 -12.01 -4.89 15.20
C PRO A 275 -11.87 -3.40 15.47
N SER A 276 -10.80 -2.77 14.99
CA SER A 276 -10.57 -1.33 15.20
C SER A 276 -11.62 -0.46 14.50
N ALA A 277 -11.93 -0.74 13.23
CA ALA A 277 -12.97 -0.01 12.50
C ALA A 277 -14.35 -0.17 13.15
N SER A 278 -14.70 -1.42 13.51
CA SER A 278 -16.01 -1.74 14.09
C SER A 278 -16.16 -1.13 15.48
N ALA A 279 -15.17 -1.24 16.36
CA ALA A 279 -15.24 -0.74 17.72
C ALA A 279 -15.32 0.80 17.76
N VAL A 280 -14.49 1.49 16.97
CA VAL A 280 -14.51 2.96 16.89
C VAL A 280 -15.82 3.45 16.27
N TYR A 281 -16.30 2.81 15.19
CA TYR A 281 -17.60 3.17 14.62
C TYR A 281 -18.75 2.89 15.59
N TRP A 282 -18.71 1.77 16.31
CA TRP A 282 -19.72 1.45 17.33
C TRP A 282 -19.76 2.49 18.45
N ALA A 283 -18.60 2.96 18.93
CA ALA A 283 -18.51 3.94 20.00
C ALA A 283 -18.95 5.36 19.57
N PHE A 284 -18.57 5.80 18.36
CA PHE A 284 -18.69 7.20 17.94
C PHE A 284 -19.66 7.47 16.79
N GLY A 285 -20.09 6.45 16.05
CA GLY A 285 -21.10 6.55 15.00
C GLY A 285 -20.85 7.66 13.98
N ASP A 286 -21.88 8.47 13.73
CA ASP A 286 -21.88 9.53 12.73
C ASP A 286 -20.90 10.69 13.04
N MET A 287 -20.38 10.80 14.27
CA MET A 287 -19.35 11.81 14.60
C MET A 287 -18.10 11.67 13.73
N LEU A 288 -17.83 10.45 13.26
CA LEU A 288 -16.71 10.14 12.38
C LEU A 288 -16.85 10.80 10.99
N LEU A 289 -18.07 11.13 10.53
CA LEU A 289 -18.30 11.77 9.22
C LEU A 289 -17.60 13.13 9.10
N THR A 290 -17.39 13.83 10.22
CA THR A 290 -16.67 15.11 10.29
C THR A 290 -15.30 14.99 10.94
N HIS A 291 -14.86 13.78 11.28
CA HIS A 291 -13.64 13.49 12.01
C HIS A 291 -12.92 12.28 11.38
N ALA A 292 -12.32 12.51 10.21
CA ALA A 292 -11.80 11.42 9.38
C ALA A 292 -10.65 10.61 10.01
N ASN A 293 -9.92 11.20 10.97
CA ASN A 293 -8.86 10.52 11.71
C ASN A 293 -9.40 10.04 13.07
N ALA A 294 -9.42 8.72 13.29
CA ALA A 294 -9.94 8.07 14.50
C ALA A 294 -9.38 8.64 15.81
N PHE A 295 -8.12 9.09 15.84
CA PHE A 295 -7.54 9.66 17.05
C PHE A 295 -8.22 10.94 17.52
N SER A 296 -8.94 11.66 16.66
CA SER A 296 -9.59 12.92 17.02
C SER A 296 -10.71 12.75 18.05
N LEU A 297 -11.35 11.58 18.10
CA LEU A 297 -12.50 11.31 18.97
C LEU A 297 -12.13 10.58 20.27
N LEU A 298 -10.92 10.01 20.36
CA LEU A 298 -10.46 9.32 21.54
C LEU A 298 -9.88 10.28 22.59
N PRO A 299 -10.12 10.05 23.89
CA PRO A 299 -9.66 10.94 24.96
C PRO A 299 -8.12 11.00 25.04
N ARG A 300 -7.58 12.20 25.34
CA ARG A 300 -6.13 12.39 25.59
C ARG A 300 -5.71 11.57 26.81
N THR A 301 -4.82 10.60 26.60
CA THR A 301 -4.26 9.70 27.63
C THR A 301 -2.85 9.29 27.20
N GLY A 302 -1.99 8.86 28.13
CA GLY A 302 -0.65 8.38 27.77
C GLY A 302 -0.65 7.21 26.78
N PHE A 303 -1.68 6.35 26.83
CA PHE A 303 -1.87 5.26 25.85
C PHE A 303 -2.25 5.78 24.47
N ARG A 304 -3.15 6.77 24.40
CA ARG A 304 -3.47 7.46 23.14
C ARG A 304 -2.22 8.07 22.54
N ASP A 305 -1.48 8.83 23.34
CA ASP A 305 -0.34 9.60 22.86
C ASP A 305 0.77 8.67 22.38
N SER A 306 0.98 7.54 23.08
CA SER A 306 1.85 6.46 22.61
C SER A 306 1.39 5.92 21.25
N ALA A 307 0.08 5.67 21.06
CA ALA A 307 -0.45 5.19 19.79
C ALA A 307 -0.25 6.21 18.66
N VAL A 308 -0.43 7.50 18.96
CA VAL A 308 -0.21 8.58 17.99
C VAL A 308 1.27 8.70 17.61
N ILE A 309 2.19 8.62 18.58
CA ILE A 309 3.65 8.68 18.33
C ILE A 309 4.13 7.47 17.53
N LEU A 310 3.70 6.26 17.88
CA LEU A 310 4.06 5.06 17.12
C LEU A 310 3.53 5.14 15.69
N MET A 311 2.30 5.63 15.52
CA MET A 311 1.69 5.78 14.21
C MET A 311 2.39 6.88 13.39
N LEU A 312 2.83 7.98 14.01
CA LEU A 312 3.66 9.03 13.41
C LEU A 312 4.98 8.47 12.86
N ILE A 313 5.71 7.69 13.68
CA ILE A 313 6.97 7.04 13.27
C ILE A 313 6.70 6.09 12.10
N HIS A 314 5.61 5.32 12.15
CA HIS A 314 5.19 4.45 11.06
C HIS A 314 5.01 5.23 9.74
N GLN A 315 4.26 6.33 9.73
CA GLN A 315 4.04 7.11 8.50
C GLN A 315 5.32 7.72 7.93
N PHE A 316 6.24 8.13 8.79
CA PHE A 316 7.54 8.62 8.34
C PHE A 316 8.30 7.52 7.56
N ILE A 317 8.28 6.28 8.06
CA ILE A 317 8.88 5.13 7.38
C ILE A 317 8.13 4.83 6.06
N THR A 318 6.79 4.81 6.08
CA THR A 318 5.97 4.56 4.88
C THR A 318 6.19 5.64 3.82
N PHE A 319 6.39 6.91 4.21
CA PHE A 319 6.77 7.98 3.29
C PHE A 319 8.08 7.66 2.56
N GLY A 320 9.10 7.20 3.30
CA GLY A 320 10.38 6.78 2.73
C GLY A 320 10.21 5.61 1.73
N PHE A 321 9.36 4.64 2.06
CA PHE A 321 9.04 3.52 1.17
C PHE A 321 8.34 3.95 -0.11
N ALA A 322 7.38 4.89 -0.03
CA ALA A 322 6.68 5.40 -1.20
C ALA A 322 7.58 6.28 -2.09
N CYS A 323 8.46 7.10 -1.50
CA CYS A 323 9.36 7.99 -2.25
C CYS A 323 10.54 7.27 -2.91
N THR A 324 11.01 6.16 -2.35
CA THR A 324 12.24 5.51 -2.84
C THR A 324 12.17 5.03 -4.29
N PRO A 325 11.11 4.32 -4.73
CA PRO A 325 10.99 3.96 -6.13
C PRO A 325 10.91 5.19 -7.04
N LEU A 326 10.27 6.29 -6.60
CA LEU A 326 10.25 7.55 -7.34
C LEU A 326 11.65 8.15 -7.50
N TYR A 327 12.46 8.12 -6.44
CA TYR A 327 13.87 8.54 -6.51
C TYR A 327 14.64 7.73 -7.54
N PHE A 328 14.48 6.40 -7.58
CA PHE A 328 15.19 5.56 -8.55
C PHE A 328 14.73 5.80 -9.99
N VAL A 329 13.42 5.93 -10.22
CA VAL A 329 12.88 6.27 -11.55
C VAL A 329 13.41 7.63 -12.00
N TRP A 330 13.40 8.63 -11.12
CA TRP A 330 13.92 9.97 -11.40
C TRP A 330 15.43 9.96 -11.67
N GLU A 331 16.23 9.28 -10.83
CA GLU A 331 17.67 9.12 -11.01
C GLU A 331 18.02 8.47 -12.36
N LYS A 332 17.25 7.44 -12.77
CA LYS A 332 17.41 6.79 -14.08
C LYS A 332 17.07 7.76 -15.22
N LEU A 333 16.00 8.56 -15.07
CA LEU A 333 15.56 9.53 -16.07
C LEU A 333 16.62 10.62 -16.33
N ILE A 334 17.26 11.15 -15.27
CA ILE A 334 18.27 12.20 -15.38
C ILE A 334 19.71 11.66 -15.54
N GLY A 335 19.88 10.33 -15.58
CA GLY A 335 21.19 9.68 -15.71
C GLY A 335 22.08 9.74 -14.46
N ALA A 336 21.55 10.15 -13.30
CA ALA A 336 22.31 10.27 -12.05
C ALA A 336 22.48 8.93 -11.30
N HIS A 337 21.77 7.87 -11.71
CA HIS A 337 21.72 6.58 -11.02
C HIS A 337 23.09 5.91 -10.81
N ASN A 338 24.04 6.11 -11.73
CA ASN A 338 25.39 5.53 -11.66
C ASN A 338 26.34 6.29 -10.73
N THR A 339 25.89 7.38 -10.11
CA THR A 339 26.74 8.23 -9.27
C THR A 339 27.03 7.57 -7.93
N LYS A 340 28.31 7.40 -7.57
CA LYS A 340 28.71 6.80 -6.28
C LYS A 340 28.53 7.71 -5.06
N SER A 341 28.51 9.03 -5.27
CA SER A 341 28.36 10.01 -4.18
C SER A 341 26.91 10.15 -3.71
N ILE A 342 26.66 9.84 -2.43
CA ILE A 342 25.34 9.97 -1.80
C ILE A 342 24.86 11.43 -1.83
N PHE A 343 25.74 12.40 -1.59
CA PHE A 343 25.37 13.81 -1.58
C PHE A 343 24.87 14.30 -2.94
N LYS A 344 25.54 13.91 -4.03
CA LYS A 344 25.10 14.25 -5.40
C LYS A 344 23.75 13.60 -5.72
N ARG A 345 23.52 12.36 -5.29
CA ARG A 345 22.23 11.67 -5.45
C ARG A 345 21.13 12.33 -4.62
N ALA A 346 21.42 12.69 -3.37
CA ALA A 346 20.49 13.38 -2.49
C ALA A 346 20.01 14.71 -3.11
N LEU A 347 20.93 15.52 -3.62
CA LEU A 347 20.60 16.76 -4.33
C LEU A 347 19.73 16.48 -5.57
N ALA A 348 20.06 15.44 -6.33
CA ALA A 348 19.30 15.04 -7.51
C ALA A 348 17.88 14.54 -7.20
N ARG A 349 17.62 14.07 -5.97
CA ARG A 349 16.31 13.57 -5.50
C ARG A 349 15.40 14.65 -4.91
N LEU A 350 15.96 15.75 -4.40
CA LEU A 350 15.16 16.84 -3.81
C LEU A 350 14.02 17.35 -4.73
N PRO A 351 14.20 17.47 -6.07
CA PRO A 351 13.12 17.84 -6.98
C PRO A 351 11.90 16.92 -6.93
N VAL A 352 12.03 15.66 -6.50
CA VAL A 352 10.92 14.71 -6.35
C VAL A 352 10.09 15.03 -5.10
N VAL A 353 10.72 15.52 -4.03
CA VAL A 353 10.04 15.82 -2.76
C VAL A 353 9.24 17.12 -2.82
N ILE A 354 9.72 18.11 -3.58
CA ILE A 354 9.07 19.43 -3.72
C ILE A 354 7.60 19.32 -4.12
N PRO A 355 7.20 18.62 -5.20
CA PRO A 355 5.80 18.50 -5.58
C PRO A 355 4.97 17.73 -4.54
N ILE A 356 5.54 16.72 -3.88
CA ILE A 356 4.89 15.98 -2.80
C ILE A 356 4.57 16.93 -1.64
N TRP A 357 5.55 17.74 -1.25
CA TRP A 357 5.39 18.71 -0.17
C TRP A 357 4.36 19.78 -0.52
N PHE A 358 4.43 20.34 -1.74
CA PHE A 358 3.46 21.30 -2.23
C PHE A 358 2.03 20.75 -2.24
N LEU A 359 1.83 19.53 -2.75
CA LEU A 359 0.52 18.87 -2.80
C LEU A 359 -0.05 18.59 -1.40
N ALA A 360 0.79 18.24 -0.42
CA ALA A 360 0.38 18.05 0.96
C ALA A 360 -0.09 19.35 1.63
N ILE A 361 0.51 20.49 1.26
CA ILE A 361 0.16 21.81 1.79
C ILE A 361 -1.16 22.32 1.18
N ILE A 362 -1.34 22.17 -0.14
CA ILE A 362 -2.51 22.69 -0.85
C ILE A 362 -3.78 21.87 -0.56
N PHE A 363 -3.67 20.54 -0.42
CA PHE A 363 -4.80 19.62 -0.21
C PHE A 363 -4.68 18.79 1.09
N PRO A 364 -4.86 19.37 2.29
CA PRO A 364 -4.71 18.67 3.57
C PRO A 364 -5.92 17.76 3.92
N PHE A 365 -6.63 17.23 2.93
CA PHE A 365 -7.91 16.54 3.08
C PHE A 365 -7.74 15.03 3.26
N PHE A 366 -7.32 14.62 4.45
CA PHE A 366 -6.90 13.25 4.79
C PHE A 366 -7.81 12.10 4.32
N GLY A 367 -9.12 12.16 4.57
CA GLY A 367 -10.07 11.14 4.09
C GLY A 367 -10.42 11.27 2.59
N PRO A 368 -10.83 12.46 2.13
CA PRO A 368 -11.16 12.70 0.72
C PRO A 368 -10.04 12.34 -0.26
N ILE A 369 -8.78 12.68 0.04
CA ILE A 369 -7.64 12.37 -0.82
C ILE A 369 -7.42 10.84 -0.93
N ASN A 370 -7.57 10.09 0.16
CA ASN A 370 -7.46 8.63 0.13
C ASN A 370 -8.49 8.02 -0.82
N SER A 371 -9.75 8.45 -0.71
CA SER A 371 -10.82 7.93 -1.56
C SER A 371 -10.61 8.30 -3.04
N THR A 372 -10.07 9.49 -3.32
CA THR A 372 -9.76 9.94 -4.68
C THR A 372 -8.62 9.13 -5.29
N VAL A 373 -7.54 8.91 -4.53
CA VAL A 373 -6.42 8.05 -4.94
C VAL A 373 -6.87 6.60 -5.10
N GLY A 374 -7.76 6.13 -4.22
CA GLY A 374 -8.39 4.81 -4.31
C GLY A 374 -9.12 4.60 -5.63
N SER A 375 -10.04 5.50 -5.97
CA SER A 375 -10.89 5.37 -7.17
C SER A 375 -10.10 5.54 -8.46
N LEU A 376 -9.19 6.52 -8.51
CA LEU A 376 -8.52 6.90 -9.76
C LEU A 376 -7.22 6.13 -10.02
N LEU A 377 -6.49 5.74 -8.97
CA LEU A 377 -5.17 5.12 -9.11
C LEU A 377 -5.17 3.66 -8.66
N VAL A 378 -5.64 3.37 -7.43
CA VAL A 378 -5.66 1.97 -6.92
C VAL A 378 -6.53 1.06 -7.77
N SER A 379 -7.69 1.55 -8.24
CA SER A 379 -8.53 0.81 -9.20
C SER A 379 -7.73 0.25 -10.38
N PHE A 380 -6.79 1.04 -10.92
CA PHE A 380 -5.96 0.62 -12.04
C PHE A 380 -4.71 -0.14 -11.62
N THR A 381 -3.92 0.38 -10.68
CA THR A 381 -2.63 -0.21 -10.30
C THR A 381 -2.78 -1.59 -9.67
N VAL A 382 -3.80 -1.78 -8.84
CA VAL A 382 -3.97 -2.97 -8.01
C VAL A 382 -4.93 -3.97 -8.66
N TYR A 383 -5.99 -3.49 -9.29
CA TYR A 383 -7.07 -4.37 -9.75
C TYR A 383 -7.12 -4.54 -11.27
N ILE A 384 -7.35 -3.46 -12.01
CA ILE A 384 -7.63 -3.54 -13.46
C ILE A 384 -6.39 -3.96 -14.26
N ILE A 385 -5.26 -3.28 -14.08
CA ILE A 385 -4.06 -3.54 -14.89
C ILE A 385 -3.54 -4.97 -14.66
N PRO A 386 -3.36 -5.47 -13.43
CA PRO A 386 -2.93 -6.84 -13.22
C PRO A 386 -3.88 -7.89 -13.82
N ALA A 387 -5.20 -7.69 -13.67
CA ALA A 387 -6.20 -8.60 -14.21
C ALA A 387 -6.20 -8.64 -15.74
N LEU A 388 -6.15 -7.48 -16.39
CA LEU A 388 -6.04 -7.37 -17.84
C LEU A 388 -4.71 -7.90 -18.35
N ALA A 389 -3.59 -7.53 -17.72
CA ALA A 389 -2.25 -7.99 -18.09
C ALA A 389 -2.17 -9.51 -18.07
N HIS A 390 -2.75 -10.16 -17.06
CA HIS A 390 -2.83 -11.60 -16.99
C HIS A 390 -3.67 -12.19 -18.14
N MET A 391 -4.87 -11.66 -18.39
CA MET A 391 -5.71 -12.16 -19.49
C MET A 391 -5.02 -11.99 -20.86
N VAL A 392 -4.39 -10.84 -21.13
CA VAL A 392 -3.72 -10.60 -22.41
C VAL A 392 -2.48 -11.48 -22.58
N THR A 393 -1.67 -11.65 -21.52
CA THR A 393 -0.45 -12.50 -21.55
C THR A 393 -0.77 -13.94 -21.92
N PHE A 394 -1.90 -14.46 -21.43
CA PHE A 394 -2.32 -15.84 -21.65
C PHE A 394 -3.48 -15.96 -22.65
N ALA A 395 -3.73 -14.95 -23.48
CA ALA A 395 -4.75 -15.03 -24.54
C ALA A 395 -4.38 -16.07 -25.63
N PRO A 396 -3.12 -16.11 -26.11
CA PRO A 396 -2.71 -17.12 -27.08
C PRO A 396 -2.76 -18.54 -26.50
N ALA A 397 -3.24 -19.52 -27.27
CA ALA A 397 -3.27 -20.93 -26.86
C ALA A 397 -1.88 -21.46 -26.49
N ALA A 398 -0.87 -21.14 -27.32
CA ALA A 398 0.52 -21.51 -27.06
C ALA A 398 1.06 -20.96 -25.73
N ALA A 399 0.63 -19.76 -25.32
CA ALA A 399 1.04 -19.18 -24.04
C ALA A 399 0.43 -19.94 -22.84
N ARG A 400 -0.81 -20.44 -22.97
CA ARG A 400 -1.48 -21.25 -21.94
C ARG A 400 -0.91 -22.66 -21.83
N GLU A 401 -0.53 -23.25 -22.95
CA GLU A 401 0.10 -24.58 -22.98
C GLU A 401 1.47 -24.57 -22.31
N ASN A 402 2.25 -23.51 -22.56
CA ASN A 402 3.61 -23.34 -22.06
C ASN A 402 3.72 -22.53 -20.76
N ALA A 403 2.59 -22.15 -20.16
CA ALA A 403 2.56 -21.38 -18.92
C ALA A 403 3.35 -22.06 -17.81
N VAL A 404 4.20 -21.30 -17.13
CA VAL A 404 5.03 -21.81 -16.03
C VAL A 404 4.16 -22.29 -14.88
N GLU A 405 3.13 -21.52 -14.53
CA GLU A 405 2.12 -21.90 -13.55
C GLU A 405 0.75 -22.00 -14.22
N ARG A 406 0.09 -23.16 -14.09
CA ARG A 406 -1.27 -23.36 -14.60
C ARG A 406 -2.31 -23.03 -13.52
N PRO A 407 -3.50 -22.54 -13.91
CA PRO A 407 -4.56 -22.23 -12.96
C PRO A 407 -5.02 -23.50 -12.21
N PRO A 408 -5.41 -23.37 -10.93
CA PRO A 408 -5.94 -24.49 -10.15
C PRO A 408 -7.19 -25.09 -10.80
N LYS A 409 -7.27 -26.42 -10.88
CA LYS A 409 -8.44 -27.12 -11.44
C LYS A 409 -9.73 -26.83 -10.64
N CYS A 410 -9.61 -26.64 -9.33
CA CYS A 410 -10.75 -26.31 -8.46
C CYS A 410 -11.41 -24.97 -8.79
N LEU A 411 -10.69 -24.04 -9.43
CA LEU A 411 -11.22 -22.75 -9.87
C LEU A 411 -11.74 -22.77 -11.31
N GLY A 412 -12.00 -23.96 -11.89
CA GLY A 412 -12.46 -24.07 -13.28
C GLY A 412 -11.36 -23.82 -14.33
N GLY A 413 -10.08 -23.95 -13.95
CA GLY A 413 -8.94 -23.80 -14.83
C GLY A 413 -8.86 -22.41 -15.48
N TRP A 414 -8.51 -22.35 -16.77
CA TRP A 414 -8.37 -21.07 -17.49
C TRP A 414 -9.70 -20.32 -17.63
N ALA A 415 -10.82 -21.03 -17.85
CA ALA A 415 -12.12 -20.40 -18.02
C ALA A 415 -12.56 -19.67 -16.74
N GLY A 416 -12.44 -20.32 -15.58
CA GLY A 416 -12.79 -19.68 -14.31
C GLY A 416 -11.82 -18.56 -13.92
N LEU A 417 -10.52 -18.68 -14.24
CA LEU A 417 -9.57 -17.59 -14.04
C LEU A 417 -9.95 -16.35 -14.87
N TYR A 418 -10.26 -16.52 -16.17
CA TYR A 418 -10.70 -15.43 -17.03
C TYR A 418 -12.01 -14.81 -16.57
N SER A 419 -12.96 -15.64 -16.13
CA SER A 419 -14.23 -15.18 -15.56
C SER A 419 -14.01 -14.30 -14.33
N MET A 420 -13.17 -14.76 -13.39
CA MET A 420 -12.83 -13.99 -12.19
C MET A 420 -12.11 -12.68 -12.53
N ASN A 421 -11.15 -12.71 -13.45
CA ASN A 421 -10.46 -11.49 -13.88
C ASN A 421 -11.39 -10.51 -14.58
N SER A 422 -12.31 -10.99 -15.42
CA SER A 422 -13.33 -10.17 -16.07
C SER A 422 -14.27 -9.54 -15.04
N PHE A 423 -14.69 -10.32 -14.02
CA PHE A 423 -15.48 -9.80 -12.91
C PHE A 423 -14.74 -8.69 -12.14
N VAL A 424 -13.46 -8.90 -11.79
CA VAL A 424 -12.65 -7.87 -11.10
C VAL A 424 -12.57 -6.59 -11.93
N VAL A 425 -12.26 -6.71 -13.23
CA VAL A 425 -12.16 -5.55 -14.13
C VAL A 425 -13.49 -4.81 -14.21
N VAL A 426 -14.59 -5.50 -14.48
CA VAL A 426 -15.92 -4.87 -14.63
C VAL A 426 -16.39 -4.26 -13.31
N TRP A 427 -16.27 -4.99 -12.19
CA TRP A 427 -16.65 -4.50 -10.87
C TRP A 427 -15.88 -3.24 -10.51
N VAL A 428 -14.55 -3.26 -10.62
CA VAL A 428 -13.72 -2.14 -10.22
C VAL A 428 -13.86 -0.96 -11.18
N LEU A 429 -14.08 -1.19 -12.48
CA LEU A 429 -14.40 -0.12 -13.42
C LEU A 429 -15.71 0.59 -13.07
N ILE A 430 -16.77 -0.16 -12.70
CA ILE A 430 -18.08 0.42 -12.42
C ILE A 430 -18.13 1.02 -11.01
N VAL A 431 -17.76 0.25 -9.98
CA VAL A 431 -17.93 0.62 -8.58
C VAL A 431 -16.74 1.44 -8.08
N GLY A 432 -15.51 1.04 -8.41
CA GLY A 432 -14.29 1.73 -7.96
C GLY A 432 -14.01 3.02 -8.73
N PHE A 433 -13.83 2.92 -10.05
CA PHE A 433 -13.51 4.06 -10.90
C PHE A 433 -14.75 4.88 -11.27
N GLY A 434 -15.85 4.26 -11.70
CA GLY A 434 -17.06 4.95 -12.12
C GLY A 434 -17.76 5.69 -10.98
N PHE A 435 -18.55 4.96 -10.19
CA PHE A 435 -19.30 5.55 -9.07
C PHE A 435 -18.37 6.07 -7.97
N GLY A 436 -17.32 5.32 -7.63
CA GLY A 436 -16.31 5.72 -6.66
C GLY A 436 -15.56 6.98 -7.08
N GLY A 437 -15.11 7.07 -8.33
CA GLY A 437 -14.44 8.27 -8.86
C GLY A 437 -15.35 9.49 -8.88
N TRP A 438 -16.61 9.34 -9.34
CA TRP A 438 -17.60 10.41 -9.27
C TRP A 438 -17.81 10.92 -7.84
N ALA A 439 -18.07 10.00 -6.91
CA ALA A 439 -18.38 10.34 -5.52
C ALA A 439 -17.17 10.96 -4.80
N SER A 440 -15.98 10.37 -4.95
CA SER A 440 -14.75 10.87 -4.35
C SER A 440 -14.35 12.23 -4.90
N MET A 441 -14.50 12.46 -6.22
CA MET A 441 -14.22 13.76 -6.81
C MET A 441 -15.21 14.83 -6.35
N LEU A 442 -16.51 14.51 -6.31
CA LEU A 442 -17.52 15.45 -5.81
C LEU A 442 -17.26 15.81 -4.35
N ASN A 443 -16.97 14.81 -3.50
CA ASN A 443 -16.61 15.05 -2.11
C ASN A 443 -15.33 15.91 -2.02
N PHE A 444 -14.29 15.61 -2.81
CA PHE A 444 -13.04 16.38 -2.81
C PHE A 444 -13.27 17.85 -3.20
N ILE A 445 -14.02 18.10 -4.27
CA ILE A 445 -14.40 19.44 -4.71
C ILE A 445 -15.19 20.15 -3.62
N GLN A 446 -16.16 19.49 -3.01
CA GLN A 446 -16.95 20.07 -1.91
C GLN A 446 -16.06 20.47 -0.72
N GLN A 447 -15.03 19.69 -0.39
CA GLN A 447 -14.08 20.06 0.67
C GLN A 447 -13.23 21.27 0.28
N VAL A 448 -12.80 21.36 -0.99
CA VAL A 448 -12.11 22.55 -1.52
C VAL A 448 -13.02 23.79 -1.41
N ASP A 449 -14.28 23.68 -1.83
CA ASP A 449 -15.24 24.79 -1.79
C ASP A 449 -15.56 25.22 -0.35
N THR A 450 -15.60 24.26 0.59
CA THR A 450 -15.95 24.53 1.99
C THR A 450 -14.78 25.11 2.79
N PHE A 451 -13.57 24.56 2.63
CA PHE A 451 -12.42 24.90 3.47
C PHE A 451 -11.38 25.79 2.78
N GLY A 452 -11.45 25.90 1.45
CA GLY A 452 -10.45 26.56 0.62
C GLY A 452 -9.18 25.73 0.41
N LEU A 453 -8.41 26.13 -0.61
CA LEU A 453 -7.04 25.65 -0.81
C LEU A 453 -6.13 26.23 0.28
N PHE A 454 -5.07 25.50 0.63
CA PHE A 454 -4.09 25.94 1.65
C PHE A 454 -4.70 26.20 3.03
N THR A 455 -5.82 25.57 3.38
CA THR A 455 -6.46 25.79 4.69
C THR A 455 -5.48 25.51 5.83
N LYS A 456 -5.47 26.36 6.87
CA LYS A 456 -4.54 26.22 8.01
C LYS A 456 -4.75 24.90 8.75
N CYS A 457 -6.01 24.52 8.95
CA CYS A 457 -6.36 23.35 9.73
C CYS A 457 -7.66 22.72 9.22
N TYR A 458 -7.54 21.55 8.59
CA TYR A 458 -8.71 20.77 8.14
C TYR A 458 -9.34 20.01 9.31
N GLN A 459 -10.66 20.16 9.50
CA GLN A 459 -11.44 19.52 10.58
C GLN A 459 -10.81 19.73 11.97
N CYS A 460 -10.43 20.97 12.30
CA CYS A 460 -9.97 21.35 13.63
C CYS A 460 -11.05 22.19 14.32
N PRO A 461 -11.14 22.19 15.66
CA PRO A 461 -12.00 23.11 16.37
C PRO A 461 -11.64 24.56 15.98
N PRO A 462 -12.62 25.48 15.89
CA PRO A 462 -12.31 26.90 15.73
C PRO A 462 -11.39 27.34 16.88
N HIS A 463 -10.30 28.07 16.57
CA HIS A 463 -9.44 28.62 17.60
C HIS A 463 -10.29 29.45 18.56
N LYS A 464 -10.18 29.19 19.87
CA LYS A 464 -10.67 30.12 20.89
C LYS A 464 -9.87 31.40 20.69
N GLY A 465 -10.53 32.41 20.13
CA GLY A 465 -9.99 33.76 19.96
C GLY A 465 -9.73 34.44 21.29
#